data_AF-A0A2D5YZ71-F1
#
_entry.id   AF-A0A2D5YZ71-F1
#
_cell.length_a   1.000
_cell.length_b   1.000
_cell.length_c   1.000
_cell.angle_alpha   90.00
_cell.angle_beta   90.00
_cell.angle_gamma   90.00
#
_symmetry.space_group_name_H-M   'P 1'
#
loop_
_entity.id
_entity.type
_entity.pdbx_description
1 polymer ?
#
loop_
_entity_poly.entity_id
_entity_poly.type
_entity_poly.pdbx_seq_one_letter_code
_entity_poly.pdbx_strand_id
1 'polypeptide(L)'
;MSTYHGRHFRRAAGLTLVELLLSLTVTGFIGAAVAGMLMAVSYGADKSRDVRTGVILHKTLSERVNASVRGSRQVLAAGPSFAVLWIGDTRADELPNVSELRRIEYDSTSEELRSYTVGWPAGWSQAQIDAADVSYELTLDFDTVTTGLIGQTYYPVTVWARDLPTATFAVNNVDPKLATLVSYRLEATIGATDEQFIGAASPRGE
;
A
#
# COMPACT_ATOMS: atom_id res chain seq x y z
N MET A 1 43.07 -79.80 -31.80
CA MET A 1 42.43 -78.74 -32.63
C MET A 1 41.94 -77.68 -31.65
N SER A 2 42.75 -76.65 -31.38
CA SER A 2 42.57 -75.72 -30.27
C SER A 2 42.28 -74.31 -30.81
N THR A 3 41.09 -73.80 -30.51
CA THR A 3 40.63 -72.45 -30.88
C THR A 3 41.08 -71.44 -29.83
N TYR A 4 42.06 -70.60 -30.17
CA TYR A 4 42.51 -69.49 -29.34
C TYR A 4 41.53 -68.31 -29.46
N HIS A 5 40.85 -67.97 -28.37
CA HIS A 5 40.04 -66.76 -28.23
C HIS A 5 40.95 -65.57 -27.90
N GLY A 6 41.13 -64.65 -28.86
CA GLY A 6 41.76 -63.36 -28.62
C GLY A 6 40.84 -62.44 -27.81
N ARG A 7 41.13 -62.27 -26.51
CA ARG A 7 40.53 -61.18 -25.71
C ARG A 7 41.23 -59.87 -26.08
N HIS A 8 40.52 -58.98 -26.77
CA HIS A 8 40.92 -57.59 -26.91
C HIS A 8 40.79 -56.90 -25.54
N PHE A 9 41.92 -56.71 -24.86
CA PHE A 9 42.01 -55.75 -23.76
C PHE A 9 41.79 -54.35 -24.34
N ARG A 10 40.62 -53.76 -24.08
CA ARG A 10 40.40 -52.33 -24.28
C ARG A 10 41.39 -51.59 -23.38
N ARG A 11 42.43 -51.00 -23.96
CA ARG A 11 43.31 -50.07 -23.27
C ARG A 11 42.45 -48.87 -22.87
N ALA A 12 42.23 -48.68 -21.58
CA ALA A 12 41.73 -47.42 -21.05
C ALA A 12 42.84 -46.38 -21.28
N ALA A 13 42.63 -45.48 -22.25
CA ALA A 13 43.54 -44.36 -22.49
C ALA A 13 43.45 -43.41 -21.29
N GLY A 14 44.55 -43.26 -20.55
CA GLY A 14 44.65 -42.24 -19.51
C GLY A 14 44.68 -40.86 -20.15
N LEU A 15 43.84 -39.95 -19.64
CA LEU A 15 43.80 -38.55 -20.05
C LEU A 15 45.19 -37.91 -19.89
N THR A 16 45.63 -37.21 -20.92
CA THR A 16 46.84 -36.38 -20.82
C THR A 16 46.56 -35.15 -19.96
N LEU A 17 47.58 -34.62 -19.27
CA LEU A 17 47.44 -33.41 -18.42
C LEU A 17 46.83 -32.24 -19.19
N VAL A 18 47.15 -32.11 -20.49
CA VAL A 18 46.63 -31.06 -21.37
C VAL A 18 45.13 -31.23 -21.60
N GLU A 19 44.63 -32.44 -21.83
CA GLU A 19 43.19 -32.71 -21.98
C GLU A 19 42.42 -32.43 -20.68
N LEU A 20 43.03 -32.71 -19.52
CA LEU A 20 42.44 -32.39 -18.22
C LEU A 20 42.29 -30.87 -18.03
N LEU A 21 43.35 -30.10 -18.32
CA LEU A 21 43.32 -28.64 -18.22
C LEU A 21 42.33 -28.01 -19.21
N LEU A 22 42.27 -28.53 -20.43
CA LEU A 22 41.29 -28.09 -21.43
C LEU A 22 39.85 -28.39 -20.98
N SER A 23 39.61 -29.56 -20.38
CA SER A 23 38.29 -29.90 -19.83
C SER A 23 37.90 -29.01 -18.65
N LEU A 24 38.86 -28.69 -17.77
CA LEU A 24 38.66 -27.79 -16.62
C LEU A 24 38.34 -26.36 -17.06
N THR A 25 39.04 -25.82 -18.05
CA THR A 25 38.77 -24.47 -18.58
C THR A 25 37.40 -24.40 -19.23
N VAL A 26 37.04 -25.37 -20.09
CA VAL A 26 35.71 -25.43 -20.70
C VAL A 26 34.61 -25.53 -19.63
N THR A 27 34.79 -26.39 -18.62
CA THR A 27 33.84 -26.51 -17.51
C THR A 27 33.72 -25.21 -16.71
N GLY A 28 34.84 -24.51 -16.48
CA GLY A 28 34.86 -23.21 -15.82
C GLY A 28 34.08 -22.15 -16.60
N PHE A 29 34.26 -22.08 -17.92
CA PHE A 29 33.50 -21.16 -18.77
C PHE A 29 32.00 -21.47 -18.78
N ILE A 30 31.64 -22.75 -18.87
CA ILE A 30 30.22 -23.18 -18.79
C ILE A 30 29.65 -22.82 -17.43
N GLY A 31 30.38 -23.08 -16.35
CA GLY A 31 29.96 -22.73 -14.99
C GLY A 31 29.73 -21.22 -14.83
N ALA A 32 30.64 -20.39 -15.35
CA ALA A 32 30.50 -18.94 -15.33
C ALA A 32 29.29 -18.47 -16.17
N ALA A 33 29.07 -19.05 -17.34
CA ALA A 33 27.93 -18.73 -18.20
C ALA A 33 26.60 -19.06 -17.51
N VAL A 34 26.48 -20.25 -16.90
CA VAL A 34 25.29 -20.68 -16.16
C VAL A 34 25.06 -19.79 -14.94
N ALA A 35 26.11 -19.47 -14.18
CA ALA A 35 26.01 -18.55 -13.04
C ALA A 35 25.52 -17.16 -13.47
N GLY A 36 26.04 -16.64 -14.59
CA GLY A 36 25.58 -15.37 -15.17
C GLY A 36 24.10 -15.39 -15.55
N MET A 37 23.63 -16.47 -16.19
CA MET A 37 22.21 -16.64 -16.53
C MET A 37 21.33 -16.73 -15.27
N LEU A 38 21.77 -17.46 -14.25
CA LEU A 38 21.04 -17.58 -12.97
C LEU A 38 20.90 -16.21 -12.27
N MET A 39 21.96 -15.40 -12.25
CA MET A 39 21.89 -14.05 -11.70
C MET A 39 20.93 -13.15 -12.49
N ALA A 40 20.95 -13.20 -13.81
CA ALA A 40 20.04 -12.42 -14.66
C ALA A 40 18.57 -12.84 -14.45
N VAL A 41 18.30 -14.14 -14.32
CA VAL A 41 16.96 -14.67 -14.04
C VAL A 41 16.49 -14.27 -12.64
N SER A 42 17.36 -14.38 -11.62
CA SER A 42 17.04 -13.95 -10.26
C SER A 42 16.69 -12.47 -10.22
N TYR A 43 17.54 -11.63 -10.82
CA TYR A 43 17.31 -10.19 -10.90
C TYR A 43 16.01 -9.84 -11.63
N GLY A 44 15.72 -10.53 -12.75
CA GLY A 44 14.46 -10.36 -13.48
C GLY A 44 13.23 -10.77 -12.66
N ALA A 45 13.32 -11.87 -11.91
CA ALA A 45 12.25 -12.36 -11.05
C ALA A 45 11.97 -11.39 -9.88
N ASP A 46 13.02 -10.92 -9.21
CA ASP A 46 12.91 -9.96 -8.10
C ASP A 46 12.28 -8.65 -8.58
N LYS A 47 12.76 -8.10 -9.70
CA LYS A 47 12.19 -6.88 -10.28
C LYS A 47 10.72 -7.06 -10.69
N SER A 48 10.36 -8.20 -11.27
CA SER A 48 8.96 -8.47 -11.63
C SER A 48 8.04 -8.58 -10.40
N ARG A 49 8.56 -9.10 -9.28
CA ARG A 49 7.82 -9.19 -8.03
C ARG A 49 7.60 -7.81 -7.42
N ASP A 50 8.60 -6.95 -7.44
CA ASP A 50 8.52 -5.58 -6.92
C ASP A 50 7.48 -4.77 -7.70
N VAL A 51 7.56 -4.78 -9.04
CA VAL A 51 6.57 -4.09 -9.90
C VAL A 51 5.14 -4.59 -9.62
N ARG A 52 4.96 -5.91 -9.49
CA ARG A 52 3.64 -6.47 -9.16
C ARG A 52 3.14 -6.00 -7.79
N THR A 53 4.03 -5.93 -6.82
CA THR A 53 3.71 -5.49 -5.46
C THR A 53 3.29 -4.02 -5.46
N GLY A 54 4.00 -3.16 -6.21
CA GLY A 54 3.63 -1.75 -6.38
C GLY A 54 2.31 -1.52 -7.06
N VAL A 55 2.02 -2.24 -8.13
CA VAL A 55 0.71 -2.14 -8.81
C VAL A 55 -0.43 -2.56 -7.88
N ILE A 56 -0.25 -3.61 -7.07
CA ILE A 56 -1.27 -4.06 -6.11
C ILE A 56 -1.46 -3.02 -5.00
N LEU A 57 -0.36 -2.49 -4.44
CA LEU A 57 -0.40 -1.47 -3.41
C LEU A 57 -1.11 -0.20 -3.93
N HIS A 58 -0.69 0.29 -5.10
CA HIS A 58 -1.29 1.45 -5.77
C HIS A 58 -2.80 1.27 -5.94
N LYS A 59 -3.20 0.15 -6.53
CA LYS A 59 -4.62 -0.12 -6.80
C LYS A 59 -5.42 -0.18 -5.50
N THR A 60 -4.90 -0.88 -4.50
CA THR A 60 -5.58 -1.02 -3.19
C THR A 60 -5.75 0.33 -2.50
N LEU A 61 -4.70 1.16 -2.46
CA LEU A 61 -4.74 2.46 -1.82
C LEU A 61 -5.63 3.45 -2.60
N SER A 62 -5.50 3.45 -3.92
CA SER A 62 -6.34 4.25 -4.80
C SER A 62 -7.82 3.89 -4.61
N GLU A 63 -8.16 2.60 -4.59
CA GLU A 63 -9.53 2.15 -4.32
C GLU A 63 -10.03 2.56 -2.94
N ARG A 64 -9.21 2.42 -1.87
CA ARG A 64 -9.61 2.80 -0.50
C ARG A 64 -9.85 4.30 -0.35
N VAL A 65 -8.93 5.13 -0.84
CA VAL A 65 -9.05 6.58 -0.80
C VAL A 65 -10.22 7.03 -1.68
N ASN A 66 -10.30 6.55 -2.92
CA ASN A 66 -11.38 6.92 -3.84
C ASN A 66 -12.75 6.47 -3.33
N ALA A 67 -12.87 5.27 -2.77
CA ALA A 67 -14.14 4.81 -2.20
C ALA A 67 -14.55 5.65 -1.00
N SER A 68 -13.59 6.07 -0.16
CA SER A 68 -13.88 6.92 1.00
C SER A 68 -14.30 8.33 0.60
N VAL A 69 -13.63 8.93 -0.38
CA VAL A 69 -14.01 10.26 -0.90
C VAL A 69 -15.32 10.18 -1.67
N ARG A 70 -15.49 9.26 -2.62
CA ARG A 70 -16.74 9.14 -3.39
C ARG A 70 -17.94 8.75 -2.53
N GLY A 71 -17.69 7.99 -1.47
CA GLY A 71 -18.70 7.60 -0.49
C GLY A 71 -19.08 8.73 0.48
N SER A 72 -18.37 9.87 0.45
CA SER A 72 -18.67 11.01 1.31
C SER A 72 -19.58 12.01 0.61
N ARG A 73 -20.46 12.65 1.40
CA ARG A 73 -21.30 13.76 0.98
C ARG A 73 -20.46 14.99 0.65
N GLN A 74 -19.57 15.37 1.57
CA GLN A 74 -18.68 16.52 1.41
C GLN A 74 -17.37 16.36 2.16
N VAL A 75 -16.41 17.24 1.87
CA VAL A 75 -15.17 17.39 2.64
C VAL A 75 -15.39 18.46 3.69
N LEU A 76 -15.02 18.22 4.94
CA LEU A 76 -15.23 19.17 6.05
C LEU A 76 -13.98 19.98 6.37
N ALA A 77 -12.82 19.33 6.28
CA ALA A 77 -11.51 19.94 6.45
C ALA A 77 -10.49 19.17 5.60
N ALA A 78 -9.46 19.86 5.14
CA ALA A 78 -8.35 19.24 4.44
C ALA A 78 -7.06 20.00 4.73
N GLY A 79 -5.98 19.25 4.92
CA GLY A 79 -4.64 19.79 5.09
C GLY A 79 -3.62 18.92 4.35
N PRO A 80 -2.33 19.28 4.38
CA PRO A 80 -1.32 18.55 3.63
C PRO A 80 -1.25 17.08 3.99
N SER A 81 -1.45 16.69 5.26
CA SER A 81 -1.35 15.31 5.72
C SER A 81 -2.70 14.66 6.04
N PHE A 82 -3.82 15.36 5.89
CA PHE A 82 -5.13 14.82 6.29
C PHE A 82 -6.29 15.32 5.45
N ALA A 83 -7.37 14.57 5.46
CA ALA A 83 -8.67 14.98 4.95
C ALA A 83 -9.77 14.47 5.89
N VAL A 84 -10.71 15.34 6.25
CA VAL A 84 -11.90 15.00 7.03
C VAL A 84 -13.10 15.02 6.12
N LEU A 85 -13.83 13.92 6.10
CA LEU A 85 -14.95 13.66 5.20
C LEU A 85 -16.23 13.47 6.02
N TRP A 86 -17.32 14.06 5.54
CA TRP A 86 -18.67 13.73 6.02
C TRP A 86 -19.25 12.62 5.15
N ILE A 87 -19.40 11.42 5.69
CA ILE A 87 -19.85 10.24 4.94
C ILE A 87 -21.28 10.47 4.41
N GLY A 88 -22.16 10.99 5.26
CA GLY A 88 -23.53 11.32 4.89
C GLY A 88 -24.36 11.60 6.13
N ASP A 89 -25.55 12.17 5.92
CA ASP A 89 -26.50 12.51 6.96
C ASP A 89 -27.48 11.35 7.17
N THR A 90 -27.25 10.57 8.21
CA THR A 90 -28.05 9.41 8.60
C THR A 90 -29.20 9.79 9.53
N ARG A 91 -29.13 10.95 10.19
CA ARG A 91 -30.15 11.45 11.13
C ARG A 91 -31.10 12.47 10.51
N ALA A 92 -30.84 12.91 9.28
CA ALA A 92 -31.58 13.93 8.57
C ALA A 92 -31.66 15.26 9.34
N ASP A 93 -30.60 15.61 10.07
CA ASP A 93 -30.49 16.86 10.84
C ASP A 93 -29.60 17.92 10.15
N GLU A 94 -29.08 17.62 8.95
CA GLU A 94 -28.18 18.45 8.16
C GLU A 94 -26.86 18.80 8.87
N LEU A 95 -26.52 18.07 9.94
CA LEU A 95 -25.33 18.32 10.74
C LEU A 95 -24.47 17.05 10.83
N PRO A 96 -23.13 17.15 10.70
CA PRO A 96 -22.28 15.98 10.86
C PRO A 96 -22.33 15.41 12.27
N ASN A 97 -22.77 14.16 12.40
CA ASN A 97 -22.60 13.38 13.62
C ASN A 97 -21.21 12.73 13.70
N VAL A 98 -20.74 12.45 14.91
CA VAL A 98 -19.48 11.72 15.14
C VAL A 98 -19.41 10.42 14.31
N SER A 99 -20.51 9.66 14.25
CA SER A 99 -20.64 8.41 13.48
C SER A 99 -20.48 8.57 11.97
N GLU A 100 -20.64 9.78 11.47
CA GLU A 100 -20.61 10.12 10.05
C GLU A 100 -19.29 10.76 9.63
N LEU A 101 -18.37 10.97 10.58
CA LEU A 101 -17.06 11.54 10.32
C LEU A 101 -16.05 10.44 9.97
N ARG A 102 -15.32 10.67 8.88
CA ARG A 102 -14.11 9.92 8.55
C ARG A 102 -12.93 10.86 8.43
N ARG A 103 -11.88 10.62 9.22
CA ARG A 103 -10.58 11.27 9.04
C ARG A 103 -9.65 10.31 8.34
N ILE A 104 -9.05 10.75 7.24
CA ILE A 104 -7.90 10.08 6.60
C ILE A 104 -6.69 10.93 6.95
N GLU A 105 -5.65 10.31 7.48
CA GLU A 105 -4.46 11.02 7.97
C GLU A 105 -3.20 10.23 7.69
N TYR A 106 -2.14 10.93 7.32
CA TYR A 106 -0.80 10.43 7.22
C TYR A 106 0.00 10.77 8.48
N ASP A 107 0.51 9.74 9.15
CA ASP A 107 1.44 9.90 10.27
C ASP A 107 2.87 9.69 9.79
N SER A 108 3.63 10.78 9.67
CA SER A 108 5.03 10.77 9.23
C SER A 108 5.99 10.12 10.23
N THR A 109 5.58 9.93 11.49
CA THR A 109 6.43 9.30 12.51
C THR A 109 6.44 7.78 12.33
N SER A 110 5.29 7.22 11.94
CA SER A 110 5.14 5.78 11.73
C SER A 110 5.09 5.38 10.25
N GLU A 111 5.13 6.36 9.34
CA GLU A 111 5.00 6.18 7.89
C GLU A 111 3.70 5.44 7.51
N GLU A 112 2.62 5.74 8.24
CA GLU A 112 1.33 5.07 8.08
C GLU A 112 0.28 6.00 7.47
N LEU A 113 -0.45 5.48 6.48
CA LEU A 113 -1.72 6.07 6.09
C LEU A 113 -2.83 5.44 6.93
N ARG A 114 -3.52 6.26 7.71
CA ARG A 114 -4.54 5.87 8.67
C ARG A 114 -5.90 6.40 8.27
N SER A 115 -6.93 5.64 8.63
CA SER A 115 -8.31 6.08 8.60
C SER A 115 -8.91 5.92 9.98
N TYR A 116 -9.58 6.95 10.44
CA TYR A 116 -10.38 6.95 11.64
C TYR A 116 -11.84 7.07 11.25
N THR A 117 -12.63 6.14 11.76
CA THR A 117 -14.07 6.08 11.56
C THR A 117 -14.65 5.54 12.85
N VAL A 118 -15.88 5.91 13.16
CA VAL A 118 -16.52 5.40 14.36
C VAL A 118 -16.71 3.89 14.28
N GLY A 119 -16.36 3.22 15.37
CA GLY A 119 -16.63 1.82 15.64
C GLY A 119 -17.08 1.68 17.08
N TRP A 120 -18.40 1.67 17.31
CA TRP A 120 -18.96 1.60 18.65
C TRP A 120 -18.55 0.30 19.38
N PRO A 121 -18.07 0.37 20.64
CA PRO A 121 -17.65 -0.81 21.37
C PRO A 121 -18.78 -1.83 21.58
N ALA A 122 -18.44 -3.11 21.46
CA ALA A 122 -19.39 -4.19 21.75
C ALA A 122 -19.85 -4.10 23.22
N GLY A 123 -21.16 -3.93 23.44
CA GLY A 123 -21.76 -3.81 24.77
C GLY A 123 -22.22 -2.40 25.15
N TRP A 124 -21.97 -1.39 24.31
CA TRP A 124 -22.62 -0.09 24.49
C TRP A 124 -24.13 -0.20 24.23
N SER A 125 -24.91 0.37 25.14
CA SER A 125 -26.35 0.55 24.96
C SER A 125 -26.63 1.67 23.96
N GLN A 126 -27.83 1.67 23.36
CA GLN A 126 -28.23 2.74 22.44
C GLN A 126 -28.15 4.13 23.09
N ALA A 127 -28.54 4.27 24.36
CA ALA A 127 -28.44 5.53 25.08
C ALA A 127 -27.00 6.04 25.23
N GLN A 128 -26.01 5.14 25.35
CA GLN A 128 -24.59 5.52 25.37
C GLN A 128 -24.09 5.93 24.00
N ILE A 129 -24.53 5.24 22.94
CA ILE A 129 -24.23 5.60 21.56
C ILE A 129 -24.80 6.99 21.26
N ASP A 130 -26.08 7.22 21.57
CA ASP A 130 -26.74 8.52 21.32
C ASP A 130 -26.07 9.66 22.09
N ALA A 131 -25.62 9.41 23.32
CA ALA A 131 -24.92 10.41 24.13
C ALA A 131 -23.51 10.74 23.60
N ALA A 132 -22.82 9.79 22.96
CA ALA A 132 -21.50 9.99 22.38
C ALA A 132 -21.55 10.50 20.93
N ASP A 133 -22.61 10.16 20.20
CA ASP A 133 -22.80 10.51 18.79
C ASP A 133 -23.41 11.91 18.64
N VAL A 134 -22.65 12.90 19.07
CA VAL A 134 -23.04 14.32 19.10
C VAL A 134 -23.02 14.90 17.68
N SER A 135 -24.00 15.76 17.36
CA SER A 135 -24.01 16.56 16.11
C SER A 135 -23.11 17.78 16.25
N TYR A 136 -22.38 18.12 15.20
CA TYR A 136 -21.50 19.29 15.16
C TYR A 136 -21.99 20.33 14.16
N GLU A 137 -21.91 21.61 14.55
CA GLU A 137 -22.17 22.73 13.65
C GLU A 137 -21.15 22.76 12.50
N LEU A 138 -21.64 22.99 11.28
CA LEU A 138 -20.78 23.06 10.09
C LEU A 138 -19.75 24.19 10.16
N THR A 139 -19.90 25.17 11.04
CA THR A 139 -18.92 26.27 11.22
C THR A 139 -17.69 25.87 12.03
N LEU A 140 -17.69 24.71 12.68
CA LEU A 140 -16.58 24.26 13.51
C LEU A 140 -15.34 23.89 12.68
N ASP A 141 -14.19 23.90 13.36
CA ASP A 141 -12.95 23.37 12.83
C ASP A 141 -12.91 21.85 13.01
N PHE A 142 -13.21 21.14 11.92
CA PHE A 142 -13.26 19.68 11.93
C PHE A 142 -11.89 19.01 12.04
N ASP A 143 -10.78 19.72 11.80
CA ASP A 143 -9.45 19.18 12.11
C ASP A 143 -9.27 19.06 13.62
N THR A 144 -9.54 20.14 14.35
CA THR A 144 -9.50 20.15 15.83
C THR A 144 -10.49 19.15 16.42
N VAL A 145 -11.74 19.10 15.92
CA VAL A 145 -12.76 18.16 16.41
C VAL A 145 -12.29 16.72 16.24
N THR A 146 -11.90 16.32 15.02
CA THR A 146 -11.54 14.92 14.76
C THR A 146 -10.23 14.52 15.42
N THR A 147 -9.28 15.44 15.58
CA THR A 147 -8.05 15.20 16.35
C THR A 147 -8.37 14.93 17.82
N GLY A 148 -9.33 15.66 18.41
CA GLY A 148 -9.80 15.41 19.78
C GLY A 148 -10.53 14.07 19.98
N LEU A 149 -11.04 13.47 18.91
CA LEU A 149 -11.63 12.13 18.94
C LEU A 149 -10.58 11.01 18.87
N ILE A 150 -9.36 11.29 18.40
CA ILE A 150 -8.31 10.28 18.33
C ILE A 150 -7.96 9.76 19.73
N GLY A 151 -7.94 8.44 19.87
CA GLY A 151 -7.68 7.77 21.15
C GLY A 151 -8.95 7.46 21.95
N GLN A 152 -10.11 7.96 21.53
CA GLN A 152 -11.40 7.51 22.08
C GLN A 152 -11.66 6.06 21.69
N THR A 153 -12.23 5.26 22.59
CA THR A 153 -12.49 3.83 22.37
C THR A 153 -13.39 3.57 21.16
N TYR A 154 -14.29 4.49 20.84
CA TYR A 154 -15.22 4.39 19.72
C TYR A 154 -14.70 5.01 18.42
N TYR A 155 -13.48 5.58 18.41
CA TYR A 155 -12.86 6.17 17.22
C TYR A 155 -11.53 5.47 16.89
N PRO A 156 -11.56 4.15 16.61
CA PRO A 156 -10.36 3.36 16.41
C PRO A 156 -9.61 3.74 15.13
N VAL A 157 -8.29 3.54 15.17
CA VAL A 157 -7.44 3.65 13.99
C VAL A 157 -7.55 2.40 13.12
N THR A 158 -7.71 2.59 11.82
CA THR A 158 -7.52 1.56 10.80
C THR A 158 -6.35 1.94 9.91
N VAL A 159 -5.29 1.14 9.94
CA VAL A 159 -4.10 1.38 9.09
C VAL A 159 -4.37 0.87 7.68
N TRP A 160 -4.32 1.76 6.69
CA TRP A 160 -4.50 1.44 5.29
C TRP A 160 -3.21 1.04 4.58
N ALA A 161 -2.10 1.68 4.92
CA ALA A 161 -0.77 1.33 4.46
C ALA A 161 0.28 1.72 5.50
N ARG A 162 1.45 1.10 5.35
CA ARG A 162 2.69 1.31 6.12
C ARG A 162 3.80 1.58 5.12
N ASP A 163 4.94 2.05 5.62
CA ASP A 163 6.15 2.28 4.82
C ASP A 163 5.88 3.25 3.65
N LEU A 164 5.10 4.30 3.94
CA LEU A 164 4.85 5.41 3.02
C LEU A 164 5.72 6.60 3.45
N PRO A 165 6.81 6.93 2.76
CA PRO A 165 7.65 8.09 3.12
C PRO A 165 6.89 9.41 3.10
N THR A 166 5.96 9.56 2.16
CA THR A 166 5.09 10.74 2.09
C THR A 166 3.68 10.37 1.67
N ALA A 167 2.70 11.07 2.24
CA ALA A 167 1.34 11.10 1.72
C ALA A 167 0.78 12.50 1.91
N THR A 168 0.23 13.05 0.83
CA THR A 168 -0.33 14.39 0.80
C THR A 168 -1.72 14.44 0.23
N PHE A 169 -2.53 15.34 0.79
CA PHE A 169 -3.89 15.62 0.37
C PHE A 169 -4.02 17.09 -0.04
N ALA A 170 -4.85 17.34 -1.04
CA ALA A 170 -5.17 18.68 -1.50
C ALA A 170 -6.63 18.72 -1.97
N VAL A 171 -7.26 19.87 -1.80
CA VAL A 171 -8.61 20.16 -2.30
C VAL A 171 -8.56 21.25 -3.36
N ASN A 172 -9.54 21.27 -4.25
CA ASN A 172 -9.62 22.28 -5.32
C ASN A 172 -10.22 23.63 -4.89
N ASN A 173 -10.52 23.81 -3.60
CA ASN A 173 -11.08 25.03 -3.06
C ASN A 173 -10.39 25.41 -1.75
N VAL A 174 -10.25 26.71 -1.49
CA VAL A 174 -9.69 27.24 -0.23
C VAL A 174 -10.60 26.91 0.94
N ASP A 175 -11.92 26.90 0.73
CA ASP A 175 -12.87 26.35 1.68
C ASP A 175 -13.09 24.86 1.37
N PRO A 176 -12.60 23.94 2.23
CA PRO A 176 -12.78 22.50 2.00
C PRO A 176 -14.24 22.09 1.86
N LYS A 177 -15.19 22.82 2.49
CA LYS A 177 -16.63 22.52 2.43
C LYS A 177 -17.22 22.76 1.05
N LEU A 178 -16.60 23.63 0.26
CA LEU A 178 -16.95 23.91 -1.12
C LEU A 178 -16.08 23.13 -2.12
N ALA A 179 -15.25 22.19 -1.65
CA ALA A 179 -14.40 21.39 -2.51
C ALA A 179 -15.22 20.32 -3.24
N THR A 180 -15.07 20.28 -4.56
CA THR A 180 -15.66 19.26 -5.43
C THR A 180 -14.67 18.17 -5.81
N LEU A 181 -13.38 18.36 -5.48
CA LEU A 181 -12.32 17.41 -5.82
C LEU A 181 -11.30 17.33 -4.69
N VAL A 182 -11.03 16.11 -4.24
CA VAL A 182 -9.90 15.77 -3.36
C VAL A 182 -8.84 15.08 -4.21
N SER A 183 -7.65 15.67 -4.26
CA SER A 183 -6.47 15.07 -4.86
C SER A 183 -5.57 14.51 -3.77
N TYR A 184 -4.89 13.42 -4.08
CA TYR A 184 -3.90 12.82 -3.19
C TYR A 184 -2.65 12.43 -3.96
N ARG A 185 -1.51 12.49 -3.28
CA ARG A 185 -0.24 11.94 -3.72
C ARG A 185 0.35 11.10 -2.60
N LEU A 186 0.60 9.83 -2.86
CA LEU A 186 1.23 8.90 -1.94
C LEU A 186 2.56 8.47 -2.55
N GLU A 187 3.59 8.33 -1.74
CA GLU A 187 4.87 7.76 -2.13
C GLU A 187 5.08 6.49 -1.33
N ALA A 188 5.53 5.42 -1.98
CA ALA A 188 5.83 4.15 -1.36
C ALA A 188 7.20 3.66 -1.83
N THR A 189 7.98 3.10 -0.91
CA THR A 189 9.26 2.46 -1.25
C THR A 189 9.03 0.98 -1.53
N ILE A 190 9.40 0.53 -2.73
CA ILE A 190 9.20 -0.84 -3.19
C ILE A 190 10.51 -1.40 -3.70
N GLY A 191 11.07 -2.33 -2.94
CA GLY A 191 12.44 -2.80 -3.16
C GLY A 191 13.42 -1.64 -2.97
N ALA A 192 14.07 -1.22 -4.05
CA ALA A 192 15.04 -0.12 -4.06
C ALA A 192 14.55 1.13 -4.82
N THR A 193 13.24 1.21 -5.14
CA THR A 193 12.67 2.30 -5.93
C THR A 193 11.51 2.95 -5.17
N ASP A 194 11.45 4.28 -5.20
CA ASP A 194 10.30 5.03 -4.72
C ASP A 194 9.29 5.20 -5.86
N GLU A 195 8.06 4.75 -5.63
CA GLU A 195 6.96 4.90 -6.56
C GLU A 195 5.98 5.97 -6.08
N GLN A 196 5.57 6.85 -6.99
CA GLN A 196 4.57 7.88 -6.71
C GLN A 196 3.20 7.48 -7.25
N PHE A 197 2.19 7.63 -6.41
CA PHE A 197 0.79 7.32 -6.70
C PHE A 197 -0.03 8.59 -6.58
N ILE A 198 -0.55 9.09 -7.70
CA ILE A 198 -1.36 10.30 -7.74
C ILE A 198 -2.77 9.91 -8.15
N GLY A 199 -3.76 10.48 -7.48
CA GLY A 199 -5.16 10.31 -7.84
C GLY A 199 -6.02 11.47 -7.37
N ALA A 200 -7.25 11.47 -7.85
CA ALA A 200 -8.26 12.42 -7.41
C ALA A 200 -9.64 11.78 -7.44
N ALA A 201 -10.48 12.17 -6.49
CA ALA A 201 -11.86 11.75 -6.39
C ALA A 201 -12.76 12.93 -6.04
N SER A 202 -13.96 12.91 -6.60
CA SER A 202 -15.04 13.80 -6.19
C SER A 202 -15.85 13.14 -5.08
N PRO A 203 -16.24 13.88 -4.03
CA PRO A 203 -17.36 13.49 -3.19
C PRO A 203 -18.61 13.21 -4.02
N ARG A 204 -19.58 12.50 -3.45
CA ARG A 204 -20.85 12.19 -4.12
C ARG A 204 -21.56 13.46 -4.60
N GLY A 205 -21.37 14.57 -3.88
CA GLY A 205 -22.15 15.78 -4.07
C GLY A 205 -23.59 15.57 -3.63
N GLU A 206 -24.29 16.67 -3.45
CA GLU A 206 -25.75 16.71 -3.42
C GLU A 206 -26.30 16.99 -4.83
#